data_AF-A0A352HQQ6-F1
#
_entry.id   AF-A0A352HQQ6-F1
#
_cell.length_a   1.000
_cell.length_b   1.000
_cell.length_c   1.000
_cell.angle_alpha   90.00
_cell.angle_beta   90.00
_cell.angle_gamma   90.00
#
_symmetry.space_group_name_H-M   'P 1'
#
loop_
_entity.id
_entity.type
_entity.pdbx_description
1 polymer ?
#
loop_
_entity_poly.entity_id
_entity_poly.type
_entity_poly.pdbx_seq_one_letter_code
_entity_poly.pdbx_strand_id
1 'polypeptide(L)'
;MKKILFASAAAVSTLLMVSCSSEDMPNVQGDESVVAVTVELPDGLQTRYGEGTTATHLTYAVYEHGKQQPLEVCTGTADPKVGSATMVGLKTTLSLRLTTGKSYDFVFWADAPESVYTFDVEGQTVTADYGTAANQEALDAFFCAKTNYTVAGDATISAQLRRPFAQINILTDDLAANKNAGFDTQKSSLKVKDVPNTLNLLTGVTSGEAEEVTFAPDVLPTGTVTINDKAYQYVGMNYILVPSAKTVRDMEFTVYSATDESQSFTFGSVPTQRNYRTNIYGSLLTNGVDVNVEILPGFEGEYNLVSDFESLIGQLSAGNDVTATETIVANGSDLVLNMNGSTLDNTADLWNEGAGNWSLLSVRGGKLTITGNGNFFAKANDTFALDVQNGAYLVIENGHFKGNLDAVYVSEGTLEIRGGVFEIQQLGDSGKEYAFMLNCYDPNYKNGTAKIIVKGGTFVGYDPSHSDSENPQANFVAEGYKVVEHPNYNGTGLTAYEVVAE
;
A
#
# COMPACT_ATOMS: atom_id res chain seq x y z
N MET A 1 52.97 9.17 7.35
CA MET A 1 52.54 8.65 8.67
C MET A 1 51.05 8.33 8.58
N LYS A 2 50.65 7.09 8.95
CA LYS A 2 49.31 6.52 9.26
C LYS A 2 48.16 6.86 8.27
N LYS A 3 47.58 5.99 7.41
CA LYS A 3 47.07 4.59 7.49
C LYS A 3 46.13 4.31 8.66
N ILE A 4 44.82 4.19 8.38
CA ILE A 4 43.88 3.27 9.05
C ILE A 4 42.96 2.68 7.95
N LEU A 5 43.16 1.40 7.66
CA LEU A 5 42.19 0.54 6.97
C LEU A 5 41.38 -0.18 8.06
N PHE A 6 40.07 -0.28 7.89
CA PHE A 6 39.26 -1.28 8.59
C PHE A 6 39.05 -2.47 7.66
N ALA A 7 39.50 -3.64 8.11
CA ALA A 7 39.30 -4.94 7.49
C ALA A 7 38.27 -5.71 8.31
N SER A 8 37.19 -6.16 7.67
CA SER A 8 36.18 -7.04 8.27
C SER A 8 36.57 -8.48 7.95
N ALA A 9 36.89 -9.26 8.98
CA ALA A 9 37.22 -10.67 8.86
C ALA A 9 35.93 -11.53 8.85
N ALA A 10 35.79 -12.38 7.83
CA ALA A 10 34.82 -13.46 7.80
C ALA A 10 35.34 -14.64 8.64
N ALA A 11 34.58 -15.05 9.66
CA ALA A 11 34.84 -16.27 10.42
C ALA A 11 33.82 -17.34 10.00
N VAL A 12 34.25 -18.27 9.15
CA VAL A 12 33.53 -19.52 8.88
C VAL A 12 33.84 -20.47 10.04
N SER A 13 32.84 -20.80 10.85
CA SER A 13 32.97 -21.81 11.90
C SER A 13 32.34 -23.11 11.42
N THR A 14 33.19 -24.10 11.16
CA THR A 14 32.85 -25.49 10.84
C THR A 14 32.38 -26.23 12.10
N LEU A 15 31.17 -26.77 12.10
CA LEU A 15 30.71 -27.76 13.08
C LEU A 15 30.66 -29.15 12.41
N LEU A 16 31.48 -30.05 12.96
CA LEU A 16 31.66 -31.43 12.56
C LEU A 16 30.46 -32.29 12.99
N MET A 17 29.96 -33.12 12.07
CA MET A 17 29.04 -34.21 12.38
C MET A 17 29.76 -35.31 13.16
N VAL A 18 29.13 -35.82 14.21
CA VAL A 18 29.41 -37.14 14.79
C VAL A 18 28.10 -37.91 14.82
N SER A 19 27.96 -38.90 13.92
CA SER A 19 26.98 -39.97 14.06
C SER A 19 27.58 -41.06 14.95
N CYS A 20 26.80 -41.58 15.91
CA CYS A 20 26.89 -42.95 16.38
C CYS A 20 25.55 -43.38 16.97
N SER A 21 25.04 -44.50 16.48
CA SER A 21 23.75 -45.14 16.73
C SER A 21 23.82 -46.21 17.84
N SER A 22 22.72 -46.44 18.58
CA SER A 22 22.14 -47.77 18.86
C SER A 22 20.85 -47.72 19.71
N GLU A 23 19.76 -48.14 19.06
CA GLU A 23 18.68 -49.08 19.44
C GLU A 23 17.93 -49.02 20.79
N ASP A 24 16.60 -49.01 20.60
CA ASP A 24 15.47 -49.51 21.42
C ASP A 24 14.97 -48.76 22.66
N MET A 25 13.88 -48.01 22.43
CA MET A 25 12.52 -48.32 22.92
C MET A 25 11.50 -47.57 22.04
N PRO A 26 10.37 -48.18 21.60
CA PRO A 26 9.36 -47.46 20.83
C PRO A 26 8.61 -46.53 21.77
N ASN A 27 9.06 -45.28 21.85
CA ASN A 27 8.22 -44.22 22.38
C ASN A 27 7.11 -43.96 21.35
N VAL A 28 5.86 -44.03 21.79
CA VAL A 28 4.68 -43.71 20.98
C VAL A 28 4.53 -42.19 20.86
N GLN A 29 5.62 -41.51 20.47
CA GLN A 29 5.70 -40.08 20.30
C GLN A 29 6.59 -39.85 19.08
N GLY A 30 5.99 -39.40 17.98
CA GLY A 30 6.67 -39.32 16.67
C GLY A 30 7.95 -38.48 16.72
N ASP A 31 8.87 -38.75 15.78
CA ASP A 31 10.16 -38.08 15.68
C ASP A 31 10.00 -36.54 15.73
N GLU A 32 10.79 -35.85 16.57
CA GLU A 32 10.82 -34.38 16.64
C GLU A 32 11.83 -33.82 15.64
N SER A 33 11.47 -32.70 15.02
CA SER A 33 12.33 -31.91 14.12
C SER A 33 12.50 -30.48 14.64
N VAL A 34 13.63 -29.86 14.30
CA VAL A 34 13.90 -28.44 14.61
C VAL A 34 13.46 -27.58 13.43
N VAL A 35 12.52 -26.67 13.69
CA VAL A 35 12.07 -25.66 12.74
C VAL A 35 12.63 -24.30 13.16
N ALA A 36 13.56 -23.79 12.37
CA ALA A 36 14.05 -22.43 12.51
C ALA A 36 13.11 -21.44 11.79
N VAL A 37 12.51 -20.50 12.50
CA VAL A 37 11.61 -19.50 11.92
C VAL A 37 12.30 -18.15 11.92
N THR A 38 12.63 -17.66 10.73
CA THR A 38 13.15 -16.30 10.55
C THR A 38 11.98 -15.33 10.46
N VAL A 39 11.86 -14.45 11.44
CA VAL A 39 10.81 -13.43 11.52
C VAL A 39 11.41 -12.08 11.20
N GLU A 40 10.86 -11.35 10.23
CA GLU A 40 11.41 -10.07 9.76
C GLU A 40 10.32 -9.09 9.31
N LEU A 41 10.56 -7.79 9.49
CA LEU A 41 9.78 -6.75 8.81
C LEU A 41 10.24 -6.62 7.35
N PRO A 42 9.36 -6.21 6.42
CA PRO A 42 9.71 -6.04 5.00
C PRO A 42 10.72 -4.92 4.78
N ASP A 43 11.52 -5.06 3.73
CA ASP A 43 12.50 -4.07 3.27
C ASP A 43 11.79 -2.77 2.78
N GLY A 44 12.55 -1.69 2.58
CA GLY A 44 12.03 -0.41 2.07
C GLY A 44 11.68 0.64 3.13
N LEU A 45 11.99 0.34 4.39
CA LEU A 45 11.65 1.18 5.54
C LEU A 45 12.46 2.48 5.68
N GLN A 46 13.59 2.62 4.98
CA GLN A 46 14.73 3.42 5.43
C GLN A 46 14.75 4.91 5.03
N THR A 47 13.59 5.55 4.82
CA THR A 47 13.57 6.97 4.39
C THR A 47 12.44 7.85 4.96
N ARG A 48 11.60 7.40 5.90
CA ARG A 48 10.34 8.10 6.28
C ARG A 48 9.95 7.91 7.77
N TYR A 49 9.02 8.69 8.32
CA TYR A 49 8.50 8.45 9.69
C TYR A 49 7.65 7.17 9.78
N GLY A 50 7.66 6.49 10.93
CA GLY A 50 7.03 5.18 11.10
C GLY A 50 7.77 4.05 10.35
N GLU A 51 9.06 3.86 10.66
CA GLU A 51 9.92 2.81 10.09
C GLU A 51 9.84 1.48 10.85
N GLY A 52 8.93 1.33 11.82
CA GLY A 52 8.81 0.12 12.65
C GLY A 52 10.01 -0.15 13.57
N THR A 53 10.94 0.80 13.75
CA THR A 53 12.16 0.62 14.55
C THR A 53 11.91 0.47 16.04
N THR A 54 10.73 0.87 16.52
CA THR A 54 10.27 0.67 17.89
C THR A 54 9.79 -0.77 18.15
N ALA A 55 9.34 -1.49 17.11
CA ALA A 55 8.84 -2.86 17.19
C ALA A 55 9.98 -3.89 17.38
N THR A 56 10.55 -3.88 18.58
CA THR A 56 11.74 -4.66 18.95
C THR A 56 11.41 -5.87 19.80
N HIS A 57 10.18 -5.97 20.31
CA HIS A 57 9.70 -7.09 21.09
C HIS A 57 8.79 -7.97 20.23
N LEU A 58 9.15 -9.24 20.06
CA LEU A 58 8.34 -10.23 19.36
C LEU A 58 7.68 -11.17 20.39
N THR A 59 6.36 -11.29 20.35
CA THR A 59 5.56 -12.32 21.01
C THR A 59 5.04 -13.32 19.98
N TYR A 60 5.02 -14.61 20.31
CA TYR A 60 4.53 -15.64 19.40
C TYR A 60 3.90 -16.85 20.12
N ALA A 61 3.07 -17.60 19.40
CA ALA A 61 2.50 -18.87 19.85
C ALA A 61 2.34 -19.86 18.69
N VAL A 62 2.27 -21.15 19.02
CA VAL A 62 2.17 -22.25 18.05
C VAL A 62 0.99 -23.14 18.38
N TYR A 63 0.26 -23.57 17.35
CA TYR A 63 -0.92 -24.42 17.46
C TYR A 63 -0.78 -25.61 16.50
N GLU A 64 -1.37 -26.76 16.83
CA GLU A 64 -1.59 -27.81 15.82
C GLU A 64 -2.64 -27.30 14.82
N HIS A 65 -2.43 -27.52 13.52
CA HIS A 65 -3.27 -26.92 12.49
C HIS A 65 -4.77 -27.21 12.70
N GLY A 66 -5.58 -26.15 12.66
CA GLY A 66 -7.03 -26.24 12.87
C GLY A 66 -7.46 -26.42 14.34
N LYS A 67 -6.53 -26.33 15.30
CA LYS A 67 -6.82 -26.29 16.74
C LYS A 67 -6.51 -24.92 17.32
N GLN A 68 -7.29 -24.52 18.31
CA GLN A 68 -7.12 -23.26 19.03
C GLN A 68 -6.29 -23.40 20.31
N GLN A 69 -6.02 -24.63 20.75
CA GLN A 69 -5.23 -24.89 21.96
C GLN A 69 -3.74 -24.65 21.70
N PRO A 70 -3.08 -23.72 22.43
CA PRO A 70 -1.67 -23.44 22.23
C PRO A 70 -0.79 -24.60 22.70
N LEU A 71 0.33 -24.81 22.01
CA LEU A 71 1.31 -25.83 22.32
C LEU A 71 2.37 -25.30 23.30
N GLU A 72 2.80 -26.15 24.22
CA GLU A 72 3.87 -25.87 25.18
C GLU A 72 5.27 -26.09 24.56
N VAL A 73 5.56 -25.38 23.47
CA VAL A 73 6.79 -25.54 22.67
C VAL A 73 7.75 -24.36 22.80
N CYS A 74 7.36 -23.30 23.52
CA CYS A 74 8.19 -22.14 23.75
C CYS A 74 9.15 -22.39 24.91
N THR A 75 10.42 -22.00 24.75
CA THR A 75 11.46 -22.20 25.76
C THR A 75 12.03 -20.87 26.21
N GLY A 76 12.46 -20.78 27.48
CA GLY A 76 13.04 -19.56 28.04
C GLY A 76 12.04 -18.47 28.45
N THR A 77 10.74 -18.77 28.44
CA THR A 77 9.66 -17.87 28.87
C THR A 77 8.99 -18.37 30.16
N ALA A 78 8.22 -17.50 30.82
CA ALA A 78 7.50 -17.85 32.05
C ALA A 78 6.30 -18.78 31.79
N ASP A 79 5.66 -18.65 30.62
CA ASP A 79 4.60 -19.52 30.13
C ASP A 79 5.09 -20.26 28.88
N PRO A 80 5.20 -21.60 28.89
CA PRO A 80 5.68 -22.37 27.74
C PRO A 80 4.73 -22.33 26.53
N LYS A 81 3.51 -21.80 26.68
CA LYS A 81 2.56 -21.54 25.58
C LYS A 81 2.86 -20.26 24.81
N VAL A 82 3.58 -19.32 25.43
CA VAL A 82 3.84 -17.98 24.88
C VAL A 82 5.33 -17.75 24.79
N GLY A 83 5.81 -17.57 23.56
CA GLY A 83 7.20 -17.29 23.26
C GLY A 83 7.46 -15.79 23.17
N SER A 84 8.69 -15.39 23.51
CA SER A 84 9.16 -14.01 23.35
C SER A 84 10.57 -13.97 22.77
N ALA A 85 10.87 -12.99 21.92
CA ALA A 85 12.21 -12.74 21.40
C ALA A 85 12.46 -11.25 21.18
N THR A 86 13.73 -10.85 21.13
CA THR A 86 14.13 -9.49 20.71
C THR A 86 14.42 -9.49 19.21
N MET A 87 13.93 -8.48 18.51
CA MET A 87 14.25 -8.20 17.12
C MET A 87 15.42 -7.22 17.03
N VAL A 88 16.46 -7.58 16.26
CA VAL A 88 17.64 -6.75 16.03
C VAL A 88 17.78 -6.52 14.55
N GLY A 89 17.89 -5.25 14.13
CA GLY A 89 17.87 -4.90 12.70
C GLY A 89 16.56 -5.35 12.03
N LEU A 90 15.44 -5.24 12.75
CA LEU A 90 14.09 -5.62 12.30
C LEU A 90 13.92 -7.11 11.98
N LYS A 91 14.77 -7.97 12.57
CA LYS A 91 14.80 -9.41 12.31
C LYS A 91 15.13 -10.23 13.56
N THR A 92 14.64 -11.46 13.62
CA THR A 92 15.04 -12.46 14.61
C THR A 92 14.86 -13.88 14.06
N THR A 93 15.46 -14.88 14.70
CA THR A 93 15.29 -16.29 14.34
C THR A 93 14.93 -17.11 15.56
N LEU A 94 13.78 -17.76 15.52
CA LEU A 94 13.28 -18.66 16.54
C LEU A 94 13.70 -20.10 16.23
N SER A 95 13.85 -20.94 17.26
CA SER A 95 14.14 -22.37 17.10
C SER A 95 13.11 -23.17 17.87
N LEU A 96 12.25 -23.91 17.14
CA LEU A 96 11.10 -24.62 17.70
C LEU A 96 11.23 -26.12 17.44
N ARG A 97 10.96 -26.94 18.46
CA ARG A 97 10.90 -28.40 18.32
C ARG A 97 9.47 -28.84 18.11
N LEU A 98 9.19 -29.47 16.97
CA LEU A 98 7.85 -29.86 16.57
C LEU A 98 7.84 -31.33 16.10
N THR A 99 6.75 -32.05 16.37
CA THR A 99 6.57 -33.43 15.90
C THR A 99 6.47 -33.47 14.38
N THR A 100 7.26 -34.35 13.77
CA THR A 100 7.31 -34.61 12.32
C THR A 100 6.01 -35.26 11.83
N GLY A 101 5.61 -34.93 10.59
CA GLY A 101 4.38 -35.44 9.97
C GLY A 101 3.10 -34.73 10.41
N LYS A 102 3.20 -33.71 11.27
CA LYS A 102 2.09 -32.84 11.67
C LYS A 102 2.15 -31.48 10.98
N SER A 103 0.99 -30.83 10.89
CA SER A 103 0.85 -29.46 10.41
C SER A 103 0.57 -28.50 11.55
N TYR A 104 1.12 -27.30 11.47
CA TYR A 104 1.06 -26.29 12.54
C TYR A 104 0.66 -24.91 12.02
N ASP A 105 0.03 -24.14 12.90
CA ASP A 105 -0.26 -22.74 12.74
C ASP A 105 0.60 -21.92 13.71
N PHE A 106 1.23 -20.84 13.22
CA PHE A 106 2.07 -19.93 13.98
C PHE A 106 1.45 -18.54 13.94
N VAL A 107 1.46 -17.83 15.05
CA VAL A 107 1.09 -16.41 15.13
C VAL A 107 2.23 -15.60 15.72
N PHE A 108 2.45 -14.42 15.17
CA PHE A 108 3.53 -13.51 15.53
C PHE A 108 2.98 -12.11 15.73
N TRP A 109 3.41 -11.44 16.80
CA TRP A 109 3.11 -10.05 17.11
C TRP A 109 4.40 -9.34 17.50
N ALA A 110 4.76 -8.25 16.83
CA ALA A 110 5.94 -7.45 17.13
C ALA A 110 5.55 -6.01 17.46
N ASP A 111 5.99 -5.52 18.61
CA ASP A 111 5.66 -4.19 19.13
C ASP A 111 6.78 -3.63 20.02
N ALA A 112 6.53 -2.45 20.60
CA ALA A 112 7.43 -1.87 21.58
C ALA A 112 7.41 -2.66 22.90
N PRO A 113 8.52 -2.76 23.66
CA PRO A 113 8.56 -3.50 24.92
C PRO A 113 7.57 -3.06 26.01
N GLU A 114 7.12 -1.79 25.97
CA GLU A 114 6.11 -1.22 26.87
C GLU A 114 4.94 -0.69 26.03
N SER A 115 4.27 -1.58 25.29
CA SER A 115 3.19 -1.22 24.39
C SER A 115 1.82 -1.20 25.07
N VAL A 116 0.84 -0.66 24.35
CA VAL A 116 -0.59 -0.67 24.73
C VAL A 116 -1.31 -1.95 24.31
N TYR A 117 -0.58 -2.95 23.82
CA TYR A 117 -1.15 -4.14 23.21
C TYR A 117 -1.12 -5.32 24.18
N THR A 118 -2.24 -6.02 24.29
CA THR A 118 -2.36 -7.23 25.13
C THR A 118 -2.55 -8.45 24.24
N PHE A 119 -1.63 -9.42 24.34
CA PHE A 119 -1.73 -10.71 23.64
C PHE A 119 -2.55 -11.73 24.43
N ASP A 120 -3.61 -12.24 23.81
CA ASP A 120 -4.43 -13.36 24.30
C ASP A 120 -4.12 -14.63 23.50
N VAL A 121 -3.35 -15.52 24.13
CA VAL A 121 -2.91 -16.78 23.53
C VAL A 121 -4.04 -17.77 23.28
N GLU A 122 -5.08 -17.80 24.12
CA GLU A 122 -6.20 -18.73 23.96
C GLU A 122 -7.17 -18.23 22.88
N GLY A 123 -7.38 -16.91 22.81
CA GLY A 123 -8.15 -16.26 21.74
C GLY A 123 -7.43 -16.10 20.41
N GLN A 124 -6.09 -16.28 20.38
CA GLN A 124 -5.23 -15.95 19.24
C GLN A 124 -5.34 -14.48 18.83
N THR A 125 -5.55 -13.58 19.80
CA THR A 125 -5.84 -12.17 19.52
C THR A 125 -4.85 -11.23 20.17
N VAL A 126 -4.81 -10.00 19.64
CA VAL A 126 -4.21 -8.84 20.30
C VAL A 126 -5.30 -7.78 20.46
N THR A 127 -5.36 -7.16 21.64
CA THR A 127 -6.26 -6.03 21.91
C THR A 127 -5.45 -4.76 22.19
N ALA A 128 -5.83 -3.66 21.56
CA ALA A 128 -5.23 -2.34 21.72
C ALA A 128 -5.99 -1.50 22.77
N ASP A 129 -5.25 -0.88 23.69
CA ASP A 129 -5.77 0.17 24.56
C ASP A 129 -5.38 1.56 24.05
N TYR A 130 -6.30 2.22 23.36
CA TYR A 130 -6.05 3.52 22.73
C TYR A 130 -6.05 4.71 23.70
N GLY A 131 -6.13 4.49 25.02
CA GLY A 131 -6.03 5.53 26.06
C GLY A 131 -4.63 6.15 26.20
N THR A 132 -4.02 6.56 25.08
CA THR A 132 -2.60 6.95 24.98
C THR A 132 -2.44 8.35 24.37
N ALA A 133 -1.21 8.87 24.43
CA ALA A 133 -0.83 10.13 23.80
C ALA A 133 -0.82 10.02 22.27
N ALA A 134 -1.07 11.13 21.58
CA ALA A 134 -0.85 11.24 20.15
C ALA A 134 0.65 11.21 19.82
N ASN A 135 0.99 11.01 18.54
CA ASN A 135 2.36 11.22 18.03
C ASN A 135 3.41 10.24 18.59
N GLN A 136 2.98 9.05 19.04
CA GLN A 136 3.86 8.05 19.62
C GLN A 136 4.29 7.00 18.59
N GLU A 137 5.59 6.94 18.28
CA GLU A 137 6.17 5.85 17.46
C GLU A 137 6.07 4.46 18.13
N ALA A 138 5.93 4.42 19.46
CA ALA A 138 5.77 3.17 20.20
C ALA A 138 4.42 2.46 19.95
N LEU A 139 3.48 3.13 19.27
CA LEU A 139 2.21 2.55 18.85
C LEU A 139 2.34 1.72 17.57
N ASP A 140 3.43 1.86 16.82
CA ASP A 140 3.65 1.03 15.64
C ASP A 140 3.88 -0.43 16.08
N ALA A 141 3.22 -1.35 15.39
CA ALA A 141 3.35 -2.79 15.64
C ALA A 141 2.98 -3.59 14.40
N PHE A 142 3.31 -4.88 14.43
CA PHE A 142 3.28 -5.75 13.27
C PHE A 142 2.83 -7.15 13.62
N PHE A 143 2.23 -7.84 12.67
CA PHE A 143 1.81 -9.22 12.84
C PHE A 143 2.05 -10.07 11.60
N CYS A 144 2.06 -11.38 11.79
CA CYS A 144 2.02 -12.37 10.71
C CYS A 144 1.44 -13.66 11.27
N ALA A 145 0.82 -14.45 10.39
CA ALA A 145 0.56 -15.85 10.67
C ALA A 145 1.17 -16.74 9.58
N LYS A 146 1.60 -17.93 9.98
CA LYS A 146 1.93 -19.02 9.07
C LYS A 146 1.04 -20.18 9.38
N THR A 147 0.19 -20.56 8.43
CA THR A 147 -0.82 -21.59 8.64
C THR A 147 -0.53 -22.84 7.83
N ASN A 148 -1.01 -23.97 8.33
CA ASN A 148 -0.92 -25.28 7.67
C ASN A 148 0.52 -25.66 7.24
N TYR A 149 1.52 -25.31 8.04
CA TYR A 149 2.91 -25.69 7.75
C TYR A 149 3.16 -27.12 8.21
N THR A 150 3.41 -28.02 7.27
CA THR A 150 3.72 -29.42 7.55
C THR A 150 5.20 -29.64 7.82
N VAL A 151 5.52 -30.16 9.00
CA VAL A 151 6.90 -30.48 9.40
C VAL A 151 7.32 -31.81 8.77
N ALA A 152 8.16 -31.77 7.75
CA ALA A 152 8.70 -32.95 7.09
C ALA A 152 10.06 -33.42 7.65
N GLY A 153 10.72 -32.57 8.44
CA GLY A 153 12.08 -32.73 8.92
C GLY A 153 12.61 -31.39 9.44
N ASP A 154 13.90 -31.35 9.78
CA ASP A 154 14.59 -30.09 10.11
C ASP A 154 14.46 -29.09 8.95
N ALA A 155 14.11 -27.84 9.27
CA ALA A 155 13.83 -26.84 8.25
C ALA A 155 14.14 -25.41 8.72
N THR A 156 14.29 -24.51 7.76
CA THR A 156 14.27 -23.07 7.98
C THR A 156 13.16 -22.45 7.15
N ILE A 157 12.29 -21.67 7.79
CA ILE A 157 11.16 -20.99 7.15
C ILE A 157 11.21 -19.48 7.46
N SER A 158 10.60 -18.67 6.60
CA SER A 158 10.47 -17.23 6.79
C SER A 158 9.04 -16.84 7.15
N ALA A 159 8.90 -15.86 8.05
CA ALA A 159 7.66 -15.20 8.42
C ALA A 159 7.87 -13.70 8.31
N GLN A 160 7.11 -13.08 7.42
CA GLN A 160 7.23 -11.65 7.15
C GLN A 160 6.09 -10.90 7.84
N LEU A 161 6.46 -9.99 8.72
CA LEU A 161 5.56 -9.19 9.55
C LEU A 161 4.95 -8.03 8.75
N ARG A 162 3.72 -7.64 9.07
CA ARG A 162 2.99 -6.57 8.38
C ARG A 162 2.22 -5.71 9.36
N ARG A 163 2.01 -4.44 9.04
CA ARG A 163 1.34 -3.51 9.94
C ARG A 163 -0.17 -3.76 9.89
N PRO A 164 -0.84 -4.05 11.01
CA PRO A 164 -2.30 -4.21 11.04
C PRO A 164 -3.04 -2.86 11.02
N PHE A 165 -2.31 -1.76 11.16
CA PHE A 165 -2.81 -0.40 11.26
C PHE A 165 -2.81 0.36 9.93
N ALA A 166 -3.67 1.36 9.83
CA ALA A 166 -3.44 2.53 8.99
C ALA A 166 -2.62 3.54 9.79
N GLN A 167 -1.52 4.04 9.21
CA GLN A 167 -0.76 5.16 9.77
C GLN A 167 -1.38 6.47 9.25
N ILE A 168 -1.87 7.33 10.13
CA ILE A 168 -2.46 8.62 9.79
C ILE A 168 -1.42 9.71 10.02
N ASN A 169 -1.03 10.40 8.95
CA ASN A 169 -0.10 11.51 8.98
C ASN A 169 -0.85 12.81 8.66
N ILE A 170 -0.64 13.83 9.49
CA ILE A 170 -1.18 15.16 9.26
C ILE A 170 -0.01 16.10 9.06
N LEU A 171 0.03 16.72 7.89
CA LEU A 171 1.19 17.42 7.35
C LEU A 171 0.79 18.84 6.97
N THR A 172 1.65 19.82 7.22
CA THR A 172 1.34 21.19 6.82
C THR A 172 2.55 22.01 6.39
N ASP A 173 2.34 22.93 5.45
CA ASP A 173 3.35 23.87 4.98
C ASP A 173 3.28 25.23 5.69
N ASP A 174 2.25 25.46 6.53
CA ASP A 174 1.91 26.77 7.05
C ASP A 174 2.12 26.91 8.58
N LEU A 175 2.85 25.99 9.23
CA LEU A 175 3.15 26.05 10.67
C LEU A 175 3.78 27.38 11.09
N ALA A 176 4.72 27.89 10.30
CA ALA A 176 5.35 29.19 10.54
C ALA A 176 4.39 30.37 10.30
N ALA A 177 3.49 30.25 9.31
CA ALA A 177 2.49 31.27 9.04
C ALA A 177 1.45 31.33 10.17
N ASN A 178 1.04 30.19 10.73
CA ASN A 178 0.13 30.12 11.87
C ASN A 178 0.71 30.84 13.10
N LYS A 179 2.00 30.59 13.38
CA LYS A 179 2.74 31.30 14.43
C LYS A 179 2.76 32.81 14.21
N ASN A 180 3.02 33.27 12.97
CA ASN A 180 3.00 34.69 12.63
C ASN A 180 1.59 35.31 12.71
N ALA A 181 0.54 34.51 12.51
CA ALA A 181 -0.85 34.91 12.68
C ALA A 181 -1.29 34.94 14.16
N GLY A 182 -0.42 34.56 15.10
CA GLY A 182 -0.64 34.66 16.54
C GLY A 182 -0.95 33.34 17.25
N PHE A 183 -0.95 32.20 16.55
CA PHE A 183 -1.15 30.88 17.16
C PHE A 183 0.09 30.00 16.98
N ASP A 184 0.87 29.84 18.04
CA ASP A 184 2.08 29.00 18.04
C ASP A 184 1.72 27.56 18.39
N THR A 185 1.46 26.72 17.38
CA THR A 185 1.11 25.31 17.56
C THR A 185 2.26 24.52 18.21
N GLN A 186 1.99 23.87 19.35
CA GLN A 186 2.98 23.12 20.14
C GLN A 186 2.62 21.64 20.32
N LYS A 187 1.33 21.32 20.34
CA LYS A 187 0.82 19.96 20.53
C LYS A 187 -0.31 19.67 19.56
N SER A 188 -0.60 18.39 19.39
CA SER A 188 -1.77 17.95 18.65
C SER A 188 -2.41 16.70 19.24
N SER A 189 -3.70 16.52 18.96
CA SER A 189 -4.49 15.34 19.28
C SER A 189 -5.30 14.89 18.08
N LEU A 190 -5.72 13.62 18.07
CA LEU A 190 -6.57 13.06 17.03
C LEU A 190 -7.71 12.25 17.65
N LYS A 191 -8.93 12.44 17.13
CA LYS A 191 -10.06 11.54 17.37
C LYS A 191 -10.48 10.88 16.08
N VAL A 192 -10.78 9.59 16.15
CA VAL A 192 -11.19 8.78 14.98
C VAL A 192 -12.37 7.90 15.38
N LYS A 193 -13.40 7.88 14.53
CA LYS A 193 -14.58 7.04 14.75
C LYS A 193 -14.42 5.64 14.18
N ASP A 194 -15.20 4.73 14.73
CA ASP A 194 -15.40 3.36 14.27
C ASP A 194 -14.16 2.47 14.30
N VAL A 195 -13.17 2.77 15.15
CA VAL A 195 -11.87 2.06 15.17
C VAL A 195 -12.01 0.74 15.94
N PRO A 196 -11.80 -0.44 15.31
CA PRO A 196 -11.76 -1.70 16.04
C PRO A 196 -10.57 -1.72 17.02
N ASN A 197 -10.68 -2.49 18.10
CA ASN A 197 -9.61 -2.59 19.10
C ASN A 197 -8.99 -4.00 19.20
N THR A 198 -9.58 -5.02 18.58
CA THR A 198 -9.06 -6.40 18.64
C THR A 198 -8.72 -6.92 17.25
N LEU A 199 -7.55 -7.58 17.12
CA LEU A 199 -7.11 -8.29 15.92
C LEU A 199 -6.93 -9.77 16.26
N ASN A 200 -7.56 -10.66 15.49
CA ASN A 200 -7.20 -12.08 15.52
C ASN A 200 -5.96 -12.29 14.64
N LEU A 201 -4.84 -12.73 15.23
CA LEU A 201 -3.56 -12.84 14.54
C LEU A 201 -3.53 -13.95 13.50
N LEU A 202 -4.30 -15.02 13.71
CA LEU A 202 -4.34 -16.17 12.80
C LEU A 202 -5.12 -15.85 11.51
N THR A 203 -6.28 -15.20 11.65
CA THR A 203 -7.20 -14.89 10.54
C THR A 203 -7.02 -13.49 9.96
N GLY A 204 -6.35 -12.60 10.69
CA GLY A 204 -6.23 -11.18 10.34
C GLY A 204 -7.53 -10.39 10.47
N VAL A 205 -8.59 -10.96 11.05
CA VAL A 205 -9.89 -10.31 11.21
C VAL A 205 -9.85 -9.37 12.41
N THR A 206 -10.32 -8.14 12.22
CA THR A 206 -10.52 -7.17 13.29
C THR A 206 -11.93 -7.24 13.87
N SER A 207 -12.05 -6.99 15.16
CA SER A 207 -13.32 -6.98 15.91
C SER A 207 -13.23 -5.99 17.08
N GLY A 208 -14.28 -5.92 17.90
CA GLY A 208 -14.45 -4.91 18.96
C GLY A 208 -15.42 -3.81 18.55
N GLU A 209 -16.10 -3.20 19.52
CA GLU A 209 -17.11 -2.18 19.24
C GLU A 209 -16.50 -0.92 18.61
N ALA A 210 -17.28 -0.32 17.70
CA ALA A 210 -17.00 0.91 16.98
C ALA A 210 -17.03 2.12 17.94
N GLU A 211 -16.01 2.22 18.79
CA GLU A 211 -15.82 3.33 19.72
C GLU A 211 -15.02 4.46 19.07
N GLU A 212 -15.24 5.69 19.55
CA GLU A 212 -14.40 6.82 19.21
C GLU A 212 -13.06 6.67 19.93
N VAL A 213 -11.99 6.49 19.16
CA VAL A 213 -10.63 6.49 19.70
C VAL A 213 -10.15 7.93 19.82
N THR A 214 -9.67 8.29 21.01
CA THR A 214 -9.08 9.61 21.29
C THR A 214 -7.63 9.46 21.71
N PHE A 215 -6.72 9.96 20.88
CA PHE A 215 -5.31 10.15 21.24
C PHE A 215 -5.16 11.48 21.98
N ALA A 216 -4.62 11.45 23.20
CA ALA A 216 -4.46 12.64 24.04
C ALA A 216 -3.45 13.65 23.46
N PRO A 217 -3.58 14.95 23.71
CA PRO A 217 -2.67 15.96 23.18
C PRO A 217 -1.22 15.71 23.59
N ASP A 218 -0.31 15.67 22.63
CA ASP A 218 1.13 15.60 22.89
C ASP A 218 1.93 16.42 21.87
N VAL A 219 3.22 16.60 22.14
CA VAL A 219 4.16 17.35 21.30
C VAL A 219 4.08 16.92 19.83
N LEU A 220 4.29 17.86 18.92
CA LEU A 220 4.27 17.57 17.48
C LEU A 220 5.36 16.56 17.11
N PRO A 221 5.10 15.67 16.12
CA PRO A 221 6.16 14.88 15.53
C PRO A 221 7.21 15.79 14.87
N THR A 222 8.45 15.34 14.79
CA THR A 222 9.50 16.06 14.07
C THR A 222 9.49 15.71 12.57
N GLY A 223 10.22 16.49 11.75
CA GLY A 223 10.52 16.12 10.36
C GLY A 223 9.56 16.66 9.29
N THR A 224 9.88 16.31 8.04
CA THR A 224 9.20 16.81 6.83
C THR A 224 9.02 15.73 5.78
N VAL A 225 8.01 15.89 4.92
CA VAL A 225 7.80 15.10 3.69
C VAL A 225 7.74 16.04 2.49
N THR A 226 8.34 15.65 1.38
CA THR A 226 8.15 16.34 0.10
C THR A 226 7.05 15.63 -0.70
N ILE A 227 6.00 16.36 -1.04
CA ILE A 227 4.89 15.90 -1.90
C ILE A 227 4.77 16.92 -3.03
N ASN A 228 4.82 16.48 -4.29
CA ASN A 228 4.79 17.34 -5.48
C ASN A 228 5.79 18.51 -5.40
N ASP A 229 7.05 18.21 -5.10
CA ASP A 229 8.17 19.17 -4.93
C ASP A 229 7.98 20.23 -3.84
N LYS A 230 6.96 20.10 -3.00
CA LYS A 230 6.68 20.99 -1.89
C LYS A 230 6.89 20.27 -0.55
N ALA A 231 7.57 20.93 0.37
CA ALA A 231 7.85 20.39 1.69
C ALA A 231 6.72 20.68 2.68
N TYR A 232 6.30 19.66 3.42
CA TYR A 232 5.31 19.73 4.49
C TYR A 232 5.91 19.19 5.79
N GLN A 233 5.58 19.80 6.92
CA GLN A 233 6.01 19.41 8.27
C GLN A 233 4.98 18.51 8.93
N TYR A 234 5.41 17.50 9.69
CA TYR A 234 4.51 16.71 10.51
C TYR A 234 3.92 17.54 11.64
N VAL A 235 2.60 17.50 11.77
CA VAL A 235 1.85 18.08 12.91
C VAL A 235 0.97 17.04 13.59
N GLY A 236 0.83 15.84 13.01
CA GLY A 236 0.19 14.69 13.65
C GLY A 236 0.66 13.38 13.03
N MET A 237 0.81 12.34 13.84
CA MET A 237 1.15 10.99 13.38
C MET A 237 0.57 9.95 14.35
N ASN A 238 -0.37 9.13 13.91
CA ASN A 238 -1.04 8.14 14.77
C ASN A 238 -1.29 6.82 14.02
N TYR A 239 -1.48 5.73 14.76
CA TYR A 239 -1.72 4.40 14.23
C TYR A 239 -3.08 3.89 14.71
N ILE A 240 -3.96 3.53 13.78
CA ILE A 240 -5.31 3.03 14.09
C ILE A 240 -5.52 1.65 13.49
N LEU A 241 -6.08 0.73 14.26
CA LEU A 241 -6.31 -0.63 13.78
C LEU A 241 -7.45 -0.58 12.77
N VAL A 242 -7.30 -1.30 11.67
CA VAL A 242 -8.25 -1.29 10.57
C VAL A 242 -8.48 -2.71 10.04
N PRO A 243 -9.68 -2.98 9.50
CA PRO A 243 -9.92 -4.22 8.78
C PRO A 243 -8.97 -4.35 7.57
N SER A 244 -8.91 -5.55 7.00
CA SER A 244 -8.12 -5.80 5.79
C SER A 244 -8.63 -4.98 4.60
N ALA A 245 -9.95 -4.86 4.47
CA ALA A 245 -10.59 -4.04 3.44
C ALA A 245 -10.38 -2.54 3.71
N LYS A 246 -10.22 -1.76 2.64
CA LYS A 246 -10.20 -0.29 2.72
C LYS A 246 -11.52 0.22 3.28
N THR A 247 -11.43 1.15 4.23
CA THR A 247 -12.59 1.78 4.89
C THR A 247 -12.41 3.29 4.95
N VAL A 248 -13.50 4.05 5.01
CA VAL A 248 -13.45 5.50 5.23
C VAL A 248 -13.87 5.85 6.65
N ARG A 249 -13.30 6.92 7.21
CA ARG A 249 -13.54 7.34 8.60
C ARG A 249 -13.61 8.85 8.73
N ASP A 250 -14.41 9.29 9.68
CA ASP A 250 -14.41 10.69 10.10
C ASP A 250 -13.36 10.90 11.21
N MET A 251 -12.62 11.99 11.10
CA MET A 251 -11.53 12.34 12.00
C MET A 251 -11.66 13.78 12.49
N GLU A 252 -11.34 14.02 13.76
CA GLU A 252 -11.18 15.35 14.34
C GLU A 252 -9.74 15.53 14.79
N PHE A 253 -9.03 16.43 14.13
CA PHE A 253 -7.68 16.83 14.48
C PHE A 253 -7.73 18.14 15.26
N THR A 254 -7.02 18.21 16.38
CA THR A 254 -6.94 19.44 17.18
C THR A 254 -5.50 19.79 17.47
N VAL A 255 -5.15 21.06 17.28
CA VAL A 255 -3.85 21.63 17.64
C VAL A 255 -3.98 22.52 18.86
N TYR A 256 -2.91 22.60 19.65
CA TYR A 256 -2.89 23.38 20.88
C TYR A 256 -1.66 24.28 20.93
N SER A 257 -1.83 25.48 21.48
CA SER A 257 -0.75 26.40 21.79
C SER A 257 -0.05 26.03 23.12
N ALA A 258 1.01 26.78 23.47
CA ALA A 258 1.67 26.63 24.77
C ALA A 258 0.77 26.99 25.97
N THR A 259 -0.33 27.72 25.75
CA THR A 259 -1.30 28.14 26.78
C THR A 259 -2.59 27.32 26.74
N ASP A 260 -2.57 26.17 26.05
CA ASP A 260 -3.71 25.25 25.84
C ASP A 260 -4.91 25.89 25.12
N GLU A 261 -4.70 26.98 24.38
CA GLU A 261 -5.68 27.44 23.37
C GLU A 261 -5.71 26.43 22.22
N SER A 262 -6.88 26.13 21.67
CA SER A 262 -7.04 25.05 20.68
C SER A 262 -7.74 25.47 19.40
N GLN A 263 -7.36 24.85 18.28
CA GLN A 263 -8.06 24.91 16.99
C GLN A 263 -8.35 23.49 16.51
N SER A 264 -9.58 23.21 16.07
CA SER A 264 -10.02 21.89 15.62
C SER A 264 -10.41 21.89 14.15
N PHE A 265 -10.07 20.80 13.48
CA PHE A 265 -10.28 20.57 12.06
C PHE A 265 -10.93 19.19 11.88
N THR A 266 -11.98 19.12 11.08
CA THR A 266 -12.69 17.86 10.82
C THR A 266 -12.41 17.40 9.39
N PHE A 267 -12.06 16.12 9.24
CA PHE A 267 -11.85 15.47 7.96
C PHE A 267 -12.89 14.36 7.81
N GLY A 268 -13.77 14.49 6.82
CA GLY A 268 -14.80 13.49 6.53
C GLY A 268 -14.32 12.47 5.51
N SER A 269 -14.80 11.23 5.61
CA SER A 269 -14.55 10.17 4.62
C SER A 269 -13.06 9.91 4.33
N VAL A 270 -12.19 10.04 5.32
CA VAL A 270 -10.75 9.78 5.16
C VAL A 270 -10.52 8.29 4.89
N PRO A 271 -9.91 7.90 3.76
CA PRO A 271 -9.61 6.50 3.46
C PRO A 271 -8.56 5.96 4.43
N THR A 272 -8.74 4.73 4.89
CA THR A 272 -7.86 4.02 5.81
C THR A 272 -7.73 2.57 5.36
N GLN A 273 -6.51 2.06 5.36
CA GLN A 273 -6.20 0.71 4.91
C GLN A 273 -5.03 0.15 5.70
N ARG A 274 -5.12 -1.14 6.01
CA ARG A 274 -4.08 -1.88 6.71
C ARG A 274 -2.78 -1.80 5.93
N ASN A 275 -1.67 -1.53 6.61
CA ASN A 275 -0.34 -1.46 6.01
C ASN A 275 -0.11 -0.24 5.11
N TYR A 276 -1.00 0.76 5.14
CA TYR A 276 -0.88 2.01 4.37
C TYR A 276 -0.70 3.23 5.29
N ARG A 277 -0.12 4.28 4.72
CA ARG A 277 -0.04 5.64 5.26
C ARG A 277 -1.11 6.49 4.60
N THR A 278 -1.90 7.19 5.39
CA THR A 278 -2.84 8.21 4.92
C THR A 278 -2.28 9.57 5.26
N ASN A 279 -1.85 10.32 4.26
CA ASN A 279 -1.33 11.67 4.38
C ASN A 279 -2.48 12.66 4.16
N ILE A 280 -2.84 13.41 5.21
CA ILE A 280 -3.71 14.58 5.13
C ILE A 280 -2.80 15.80 5.14
N TYR A 281 -2.74 16.55 4.03
CA TYR A 281 -1.73 17.58 3.87
C TYR A 281 -2.22 18.84 3.17
N GLY A 282 -1.55 19.96 3.47
CA GLY A 282 -1.83 21.26 2.85
C GLY A 282 -1.62 22.43 3.81
N SER A 283 -2.21 23.58 3.51
CA SER A 283 -2.16 24.77 4.38
C SER A 283 -3.24 24.71 5.45
N LEU A 284 -3.19 23.63 6.25
CA LEU A 284 -4.25 23.22 7.15
C LEU A 284 -4.58 24.25 8.25
N LEU A 285 -3.56 24.96 8.75
CA LEU A 285 -3.71 25.77 9.96
C LEU A 285 -4.19 27.20 9.67
N THR A 286 -3.91 27.71 8.47
CA THR A 286 -4.24 29.08 8.06
C THR A 286 -5.25 29.14 6.91
N ASN A 287 -5.39 28.08 6.10
CA ASN A 287 -6.32 28.01 4.98
C ASN A 287 -6.95 26.61 4.81
N GLY A 288 -8.08 26.35 5.47
CA GLY A 288 -8.78 25.05 5.41
C GLY A 288 -9.36 24.65 4.04
N VAL A 289 -9.18 25.45 2.97
CA VAL A 289 -9.60 25.10 1.60
C VAL A 289 -8.52 24.28 0.88
N ASP A 290 -7.26 24.37 1.30
CA ASP A 290 -6.12 23.69 0.67
C ASP A 290 -5.82 22.36 1.40
N VAL A 291 -6.75 21.41 1.41
CA VAL A 291 -6.57 20.10 2.06
C VAL A 291 -6.59 18.98 1.02
N ASN A 292 -5.53 18.16 1.00
CA ASN A 292 -5.41 16.97 0.17
C ASN A 292 -5.32 15.72 1.05
N VAL A 293 -5.84 14.60 0.55
CA VAL A 293 -5.71 13.30 1.21
C VAL A 293 -5.16 12.28 0.21
N GLU A 294 -4.02 11.69 0.56
CA GLU A 294 -3.34 10.68 -0.26
C GLU A 294 -3.08 9.43 0.59
N ILE A 295 -3.39 8.25 0.04
CA ILE A 295 -3.05 6.98 0.67
C ILE A 295 -1.86 6.37 -0.08
N LEU A 296 -0.81 6.04 0.64
CA LEU A 296 0.43 5.46 0.13
C LEU A 296 0.73 4.15 0.86
N PRO A 297 1.32 3.15 0.22
CA PRO A 297 1.83 1.97 0.90
C PRO A 297 2.76 2.33 2.06
N GLY A 298 2.56 1.67 3.20
CA GLY A 298 3.40 1.81 4.39
C GLY A 298 4.74 1.08 4.25
N PHE A 299 4.77 0.03 3.44
CA PHE A 299 5.91 -0.84 3.21
C PHE A 299 5.90 -1.36 1.77
N GLU A 300 7.07 -1.73 1.27
CA GLU A 300 7.16 -2.56 0.08
C GLU A 300 6.65 -3.98 0.40
N GLY A 301 5.91 -4.60 -0.53
CA GLY A 301 5.60 -6.03 -0.45
C GLY A 301 4.34 -6.44 0.31
N GLU A 302 3.25 -5.68 0.22
CA GLU A 302 1.91 -6.22 0.48
C GLU A 302 0.85 -5.55 -0.38
N TYR A 303 0.90 -5.88 -1.66
CA TYR A 303 -0.24 -5.67 -2.52
C TYR A 303 -0.90 -7.02 -2.73
N ASN A 304 -2.21 -7.03 -2.94
CA ASN A 304 -2.84 -8.25 -3.39
C ASN A 304 -2.25 -8.56 -4.76
N LEU A 305 -1.35 -9.54 -4.81
CA LEU A 305 -0.66 -9.89 -6.02
C LEU A 305 -1.63 -10.64 -6.91
N VAL A 306 -1.82 -10.14 -8.13
CA VAL A 306 -2.64 -10.81 -9.13
C VAL A 306 -1.86 -10.90 -10.43
N SER A 307 -2.10 -11.99 -11.15
CA SER A 307 -1.56 -12.21 -12.50
C SER A 307 -2.65 -12.40 -13.54
N ASP A 308 -3.92 -12.37 -13.13
CA ASP A 308 -5.07 -12.62 -14.00
C ASP A 308 -6.29 -11.75 -13.64
N PHE A 309 -7.21 -11.64 -14.60
CA PHE A 309 -8.36 -10.75 -14.51
C PHE A 309 -9.44 -11.21 -13.51
N GLU A 310 -9.57 -12.52 -13.27
CA GLU A 310 -10.54 -13.06 -12.32
C GLU A 310 -10.11 -12.76 -10.89
N SER A 311 -8.84 -13.00 -10.57
CA SER A 311 -8.20 -12.64 -9.31
C SER A 311 -8.29 -11.13 -9.05
N LEU A 312 -8.05 -10.30 -10.09
CA LEU A 312 -8.21 -8.85 -10.00
C LEU A 312 -9.63 -8.47 -9.55
N ILE A 313 -10.67 -9.00 -10.20
CA ILE A 313 -12.06 -8.71 -9.84
C ILE A 313 -12.35 -9.10 -8.39
N GLY A 314 -11.88 -10.27 -7.95
CA GLY A 314 -12.06 -10.74 -6.58
C GLY A 314 -11.49 -9.78 -5.54
N GLN A 315 -10.28 -9.26 -5.79
CA GLN A 315 -9.61 -8.33 -4.90
C GLN A 315 -10.27 -6.94 -4.89
N LEU A 316 -10.60 -6.39 -6.07
CA LEU A 316 -11.26 -5.09 -6.16
C LEU A 316 -12.67 -5.11 -5.53
N SER A 317 -13.40 -6.22 -5.69
CA SER A 317 -14.71 -6.40 -5.05
C SER A 317 -14.61 -6.45 -3.52
N ALA A 318 -13.46 -6.89 -2.99
CA ALA A 318 -13.15 -6.82 -1.55
C ALA A 318 -12.66 -5.42 -1.10
N GLY A 319 -12.56 -4.45 -2.02
CA GLY A 319 -12.09 -3.09 -1.74
C GLY A 319 -10.58 -3.02 -1.51
N ASN A 320 -9.83 -3.95 -2.09
CA ASN A 320 -8.39 -4.04 -1.92
C ASN A 320 -7.65 -3.32 -3.04
N ASP A 321 -6.50 -2.71 -2.69
CA ASP A 321 -5.48 -2.31 -3.66
C ASP A 321 -4.65 -3.54 -4.09
N VAL A 322 -4.18 -3.52 -5.33
CA VAL A 322 -3.72 -4.69 -6.07
C VAL A 322 -2.43 -4.36 -6.83
N THR A 323 -1.47 -5.29 -6.83
CA THR A 323 -0.28 -5.22 -7.69
C THR A 323 -0.36 -6.33 -8.71
N ALA A 324 -0.26 -5.93 -9.97
CA ALA A 324 -0.01 -6.84 -11.07
C ALA A 324 1.41 -7.40 -10.99
N THR A 325 1.53 -8.73 -10.96
CA THR A 325 2.81 -9.43 -11.15
C THR A 325 3.04 -9.82 -12.62
N GLU A 326 1.99 -9.74 -13.42
CA GLU A 326 1.98 -9.94 -14.87
C GLU A 326 0.98 -8.94 -15.49
N THR A 327 1.11 -8.60 -16.78
CA THR A 327 0.06 -7.85 -17.49
C THR A 327 -1.26 -8.60 -17.39
N ILE A 328 -2.27 -7.94 -16.82
CA ILE A 328 -3.61 -8.50 -16.70
C ILE A 328 -4.29 -8.43 -18.06
N VAL A 329 -4.86 -9.55 -18.52
CA VAL A 329 -5.53 -9.60 -19.82
C VAL A 329 -7.04 -9.70 -19.62
N ALA A 330 -7.76 -8.67 -20.08
CA ALA A 330 -9.22 -8.70 -20.21
C ALA A 330 -9.60 -9.21 -21.60
N ASN A 331 -10.27 -10.36 -21.67
CA ASN A 331 -10.74 -10.95 -22.92
C ASN A 331 -12.13 -11.56 -22.72
N GLY A 332 -13.16 -10.89 -23.22
CA GLY A 332 -14.56 -11.27 -23.03
C GLY A 332 -15.53 -10.30 -23.71
N SER A 333 -16.74 -10.75 -24.06
CA SER A 333 -17.63 -10.01 -24.95
C SER A 333 -18.21 -8.71 -24.36
N ASP A 334 -18.38 -8.61 -23.04
CA ASP A 334 -18.87 -7.40 -22.35
C ASP A 334 -18.52 -7.47 -20.85
N LEU A 335 -17.26 -7.23 -20.53
CA LEU A 335 -16.72 -7.22 -19.18
C LEU A 335 -16.94 -5.86 -18.50
N VAL A 336 -17.13 -5.88 -17.18
CA VAL A 336 -17.13 -4.69 -16.35
C VAL A 336 -16.08 -4.84 -15.26
N LEU A 337 -15.16 -3.89 -15.18
CA LEU A 337 -14.21 -3.77 -14.09
C LEU A 337 -14.64 -2.61 -13.20
N ASN A 338 -15.17 -2.93 -12.03
CA ASN A 338 -15.45 -1.94 -10.99
C ASN A 338 -14.22 -1.82 -10.09
N MET A 339 -13.54 -0.69 -10.17
CA MET A 339 -12.34 -0.43 -9.38
C MET A 339 -12.63 -0.15 -7.90
N ASN A 340 -13.88 0.16 -7.53
CA ASN A 340 -14.29 0.34 -6.14
C ASN A 340 -13.39 1.28 -5.30
N GLY A 341 -12.85 2.35 -5.90
CA GLY A 341 -11.92 3.25 -5.22
C GLY A 341 -10.50 2.70 -4.99
N SER A 342 -10.19 1.52 -5.51
CA SER A 342 -8.91 0.84 -5.34
C SER A 342 -7.87 1.24 -6.38
N THR A 343 -6.62 0.88 -6.12
CA THR A 343 -5.46 1.06 -6.98
C THR A 343 -5.03 -0.28 -7.59
N LEU A 344 -4.76 -0.28 -8.89
CA LEU A 344 -3.97 -1.30 -9.58
C LEU A 344 -2.61 -0.69 -9.97
N ASP A 345 -1.52 -1.32 -9.55
CA ASP A 345 -0.16 -0.91 -9.87
C ASP A 345 0.75 -2.09 -10.23
N ASN A 346 2.03 -1.81 -10.46
CA ASN A 346 3.07 -2.81 -10.55
C ASN A 346 4.36 -2.37 -9.86
N THR A 347 5.09 -3.33 -9.30
CA THR A 347 6.43 -3.11 -8.72
C THR A 347 7.52 -3.83 -9.50
N ALA A 348 7.20 -4.98 -10.10
CA ALA A 348 8.05 -5.68 -11.05
C ALA A 348 7.82 -5.17 -12.48
N ASP A 349 8.85 -5.25 -13.32
CA ASP A 349 8.72 -4.90 -14.75
C ASP A 349 7.77 -5.88 -15.44
N LEU A 350 6.75 -5.35 -16.12
CA LEU A 350 5.75 -6.14 -16.83
C LEU A 350 5.99 -6.19 -18.34
N TRP A 351 6.80 -5.27 -18.86
CA TRP A 351 7.00 -5.10 -20.30
C TRP A 351 7.54 -6.37 -20.98
N ASN A 352 6.79 -6.91 -21.94
CA ASN A 352 7.21 -8.02 -22.79
C ASN A 352 6.65 -7.86 -24.20
N GLU A 353 7.48 -7.30 -25.08
CA GLU A 353 7.17 -7.04 -26.48
C GLU A 353 6.76 -8.30 -27.25
N GLY A 354 7.42 -9.44 -26.99
CA GLY A 354 7.13 -10.71 -27.69
C GLY A 354 5.74 -11.28 -27.37
N ALA A 355 5.16 -10.90 -26.23
CA ALA A 355 3.82 -11.30 -25.81
C ALA A 355 2.76 -10.21 -26.04
N GLY A 356 3.16 -9.04 -26.57
CA GLY A 356 2.30 -7.85 -26.66
C GLY A 356 1.89 -7.29 -25.29
N ASN A 357 2.68 -7.56 -24.25
CA ASN A 357 2.42 -7.11 -22.89
C ASN A 357 3.10 -5.75 -22.70
N TRP A 358 2.31 -4.68 -22.71
CA TRP A 358 2.82 -3.31 -22.64
C TRP A 358 2.17 -2.48 -21.54
N SER A 359 1.20 -3.04 -20.82
CA SER A 359 0.40 -2.30 -19.82
C SER A 359 0.16 -3.09 -18.53
N LEU A 360 -0.37 -2.42 -17.50
CA LEU A 360 -0.97 -3.07 -16.34
C LEU A 360 -2.15 -3.96 -16.75
N LEU A 361 -3.05 -3.43 -17.58
CA LEU A 361 -4.26 -4.10 -18.04
C LEU A 361 -4.44 -3.93 -19.56
N SER A 362 -4.33 -5.06 -20.28
CA SER A 362 -4.48 -5.16 -21.73
C SER A 362 -5.85 -5.71 -22.09
N VAL A 363 -6.61 -4.98 -22.91
CA VAL A 363 -7.93 -5.42 -23.41
C VAL A 363 -7.75 -6.08 -24.77
N ARG A 364 -7.91 -7.41 -24.83
CA ARG A 364 -7.60 -8.24 -26.01
C ARG A 364 -8.87 -8.90 -26.57
N GLY A 365 -9.64 -8.13 -27.33
CA GLY A 365 -10.91 -8.54 -27.92
C GLY A 365 -12.13 -8.35 -27.00
N GLY A 366 -13.30 -8.22 -27.63
CA GLY A 366 -14.57 -7.97 -26.93
C GLY A 366 -14.68 -6.55 -26.38
N LYS A 367 -15.40 -6.35 -25.27
CA LYS A 367 -15.63 -5.04 -24.67
C LYS A 367 -15.33 -5.06 -23.18
N LEU A 368 -14.63 -4.03 -22.68
CA LEU A 368 -14.42 -3.77 -21.26
C LEU A 368 -14.94 -2.38 -20.90
N THR A 369 -15.70 -2.27 -19.82
CA THR A 369 -16.10 -0.99 -19.22
C THR A 369 -15.46 -0.84 -17.84
N ILE A 370 -14.67 0.22 -17.64
CA ILE A 370 -14.04 0.56 -16.35
C ILE A 370 -14.93 1.56 -15.60
N THR A 371 -15.22 1.26 -14.33
CA THR A 371 -16.09 2.03 -13.42
C THR A 371 -15.52 2.05 -12.00
N GLY A 372 -16.23 2.69 -11.06
CA GLY A 372 -15.90 2.59 -9.63
C GLY A 372 -14.83 3.55 -9.13
N ASN A 373 -14.35 4.45 -9.99
CA ASN A 373 -13.39 5.51 -9.71
C ASN A 373 -12.16 5.04 -8.92
N GLY A 374 -11.26 4.31 -9.56
CA GLY A 374 -9.99 3.88 -8.98
C GLY A 374 -8.78 4.28 -9.81
N ASN A 375 -7.61 3.82 -9.38
CA ASN A 375 -6.32 4.26 -9.89
C ASN A 375 -5.63 3.15 -10.70
N PHE A 376 -5.01 3.51 -11.82
CA PHE A 376 -4.14 2.64 -12.60
C PHE A 376 -2.77 3.31 -12.69
N PHE A 377 -1.86 2.91 -11.81
CA PHE A 377 -0.57 3.57 -11.63
C PHE A 377 0.55 2.64 -12.06
N ALA A 378 0.94 2.75 -13.32
CA ALA A 378 2.05 1.98 -13.84
C ALA A 378 3.36 2.40 -13.15
N LYS A 379 4.31 1.49 -13.02
CA LYS A 379 5.67 1.81 -12.61
C LYS A 379 6.37 2.68 -13.66
N ALA A 380 7.13 3.68 -13.20
CA ALA A 380 7.96 4.50 -14.07
C ALA A 380 9.01 3.66 -14.82
N ASN A 381 9.30 4.05 -16.06
CA ASN A 381 10.23 3.40 -17.00
C ASN A 381 9.88 1.93 -17.33
N ASP A 382 8.61 1.53 -17.27
CA ASP A 382 8.21 0.14 -17.55
C ASP A 382 7.00 0.07 -18.49
N THR A 383 5.80 0.35 -18.00
CA THR A 383 4.56 -0.10 -18.65
C THR A 383 3.53 1.04 -18.79
N PHE A 384 2.56 0.88 -19.68
CA PHE A 384 1.40 1.77 -19.83
C PHE A 384 0.35 1.48 -18.75
N ALA A 385 -0.56 2.41 -18.49
CA ALA A 385 -1.66 2.09 -17.58
C ALA A 385 -2.63 1.10 -18.24
N LEU A 386 -2.96 1.32 -19.52
CA LEU A 386 -3.90 0.50 -20.27
C LEU A 386 -3.45 0.34 -21.73
N ASP A 387 -3.81 -0.78 -22.35
CA ASP A 387 -3.75 -0.92 -23.80
C ASP A 387 -5.00 -1.61 -24.40
N VAL A 388 -5.26 -1.32 -25.68
CA VAL A 388 -6.34 -1.90 -26.47
C VAL A 388 -5.76 -2.62 -27.69
N GLN A 389 -6.08 -3.91 -27.81
CA GLN A 389 -5.55 -4.80 -28.85
C GLN A 389 -6.65 -5.68 -29.47
N ASN A 390 -6.34 -6.26 -30.62
CA ASN A 390 -7.16 -7.29 -31.29
C ASN A 390 -8.61 -6.85 -31.55
N GLY A 391 -8.81 -5.58 -31.88
CA GLY A 391 -10.12 -5.02 -32.20
C GLY A 391 -11.05 -4.85 -30.99
N ALA A 392 -10.51 -4.81 -29.76
CA ALA A 392 -11.33 -4.64 -28.58
C ALA A 392 -11.98 -3.25 -28.47
N TYR A 393 -12.96 -3.14 -27.59
CA TYR A 393 -13.60 -1.90 -27.21
C TYR A 393 -13.39 -1.63 -25.72
N LEU A 394 -12.63 -0.59 -25.38
CA LEU A 394 -12.48 -0.11 -24.01
C LEU A 394 -13.33 1.15 -23.78
N VAL A 395 -14.17 1.12 -22.75
CA VAL A 395 -14.92 2.29 -22.24
C VAL A 395 -14.38 2.66 -20.87
N ILE A 396 -14.01 3.93 -20.67
CA ILE A 396 -13.61 4.49 -19.38
C ILE A 396 -14.68 5.46 -18.92
N GLU A 397 -15.41 5.13 -17.85
CA GLU A 397 -16.41 6.03 -17.25
C GLU A 397 -15.77 7.02 -16.26
N ASN A 398 -14.78 6.59 -15.47
CA ASN A 398 -14.06 7.37 -14.47
C ASN A 398 -12.78 6.65 -14.00
N GLY A 399 -11.99 7.30 -13.15
CA GLY A 399 -10.74 6.79 -12.59
C GLY A 399 -9.56 7.73 -12.80
N HIS A 400 -8.38 7.32 -12.34
CA HIS A 400 -7.11 8.03 -12.55
C HIS A 400 -6.10 7.10 -13.20
N PHE A 401 -5.64 7.46 -14.39
CA PHE A 401 -4.78 6.65 -15.24
C PHE A 401 -3.43 7.33 -15.38
N LYS A 402 -2.39 6.71 -14.80
CA LYS A 402 -1.02 7.19 -14.84
C LYS A 402 -0.13 6.12 -15.46
N GLY A 403 0.18 6.31 -16.74
CA GLY A 403 1.10 5.43 -17.47
C GLY A 403 2.54 5.86 -17.33
N ASN A 404 3.48 5.05 -17.80
CA ASN A 404 4.86 5.51 -17.97
C ASN A 404 4.95 6.60 -19.05
N LEU A 405 4.84 6.22 -20.33
CA LEU A 405 4.84 7.15 -21.47
C LEU A 405 3.42 7.39 -22.02
N ASP A 406 2.60 6.34 -22.01
CA ASP A 406 1.21 6.36 -22.49
C ASP A 406 0.28 6.01 -21.34
N ALA A 407 -0.72 6.85 -21.07
CA ALA A 407 -1.80 6.51 -20.15
C ALA A 407 -2.69 5.44 -20.79
N VAL A 408 -3.00 5.59 -22.08
CA VAL A 408 -3.68 4.55 -22.86
C VAL A 408 -3.09 4.43 -24.26
N TYR A 409 -2.69 3.22 -24.65
CA TYR A 409 -2.20 2.92 -25.98
C TYR A 409 -3.20 2.04 -26.77
N VAL A 410 -3.56 2.45 -27.99
CA VAL A 410 -4.48 1.70 -28.85
C VAL A 410 -3.73 1.10 -30.04
N SER A 411 -3.41 -0.19 -29.95
CA SER A 411 -2.81 -0.90 -31.08
C SER A 411 -3.85 -1.23 -32.14
N GLU A 412 -4.96 -1.88 -31.77
CA GLU A 412 -6.06 -2.20 -32.67
C GLU A 412 -7.35 -2.30 -31.84
N GLY A 413 -8.35 -1.48 -32.18
CA GLY A 413 -9.61 -1.40 -31.43
C GLY A 413 -10.09 0.03 -31.24
N THR A 414 -11.01 0.21 -30.29
CA THR A 414 -11.61 1.50 -29.95
C THR A 414 -11.49 1.79 -28.46
N LEU A 415 -10.96 2.97 -28.14
CA LEU A 415 -11.04 3.58 -26.82
C LEU A 415 -12.14 4.65 -26.81
N GLU A 416 -13.08 4.57 -25.87
CA GLU A 416 -14.05 5.63 -25.56
C GLU A 416 -13.84 6.12 -24.13
N ILE A 417 -13.46 7.40 -23.97
CA ILE A 417 -13.29 8.05 -22.67
C ILE A 417 -14.51 8.92 -22.39
N ARG A 418 -15.17 8.72 -21.26
CA ARG A 418 -16.31 9.51 -20.79
C ARG A 418 -15.99 10.34 -19.54
N GLY A 419 -14.90 10.01 -18.86
CA GLY A 419 -14.45 10.70 -17.66
C GLY A 419 -13.11 10.14 -17.17
N GLY A 420 -12.64 10.67 -16.05
CA GLY A 420 -11.37 10.28 -15.43
C GLY A 420 -10.25 11.33 -15.60
N VAL A 421 -9.14 11.09 -14.93
CA VAL A 421 -7.92 11.92 -14.96
C VAL A 421 -6.80 11.13 -15.60
N PHE A 422 -6.06 11.77 -16.51
CA PHE A 422 -4.99 11.14 -17.29
C PHE A 422 -3.67 11.89 -17.09
N GLU A 423 -2.64 11.14 -16.74
CA GLU A 423 -1.29 11.62 -16.47
C GLU A 423 -0.25 10.63 -17.02
N ILE A 424 0.98 11.09 -17.20
CA ILE A 424 2.14 10.26 -17.55
C ILE A 424 3.29 10.58 -16.60
N GLN A 425 4.15 9.59 -16.36
CA GLN A 425 5.31 9.77 -15.48
C GLN A 425 6.54 10.23 -16.24
N GLN A 426 6.71 9.72 -17.46
CA GLN A 426 7.83 10.02 -18.32
C GLN A 426 7.34 10.89 -19.46
N LEU A 427 8.02 12.03 -19.64
CA LEU A 427 7.78 12.90 -20.77
C LEU A 427 8.42 12.31 -22.03
N GLY A 428 7.77 12.55 -23.17
CA GLY A 428 8.33 12.27 -24.49
C GLY A 428 9.52 13.18 -24.84
N ASP A 429 9.94 13.12 -26.10
CA ASP A 429 10.99 13.99 -26.62
C ASP A 429 10.60 15.48 -26.54
N SER A 430 11.60 16.36 -26.57
CA SER A 430 11.37 17.80 -26.53
C SER A 430 10.47 18.26 -27.69
N GLY A 431 9.40 18.98 -27.37
CA GLY A 431 8.32 19.36 -28.30
C GLY A 431 7.23 18.30 -28.47
N LYS A 432 7.31 17.18 -27.74
CA LYS A 432 6.31 16.10 -27.68
C LYS A 432 6.15 15.57 -26.24
N GLU A 433 6.41 16.40 -25.25
CA GLU A 433 6.54 16.00 -23.84
C GLU A 433 5.33 15.21 -23.33
N TYR A 434 4.12 15.60 -23.73
CA TYR A 434 2.87 14.94 -23.35
C TYR A 434 2.15 14.26 -24.51
N ALA A 435 2.74 14.28 -25.71
CA ALA A 435 2.07 13.91 -26.96
C ALA A 435 1.51 12.48 -26.94
N PHE A 436 2.15 11.57 -26.19
CA PHE A 436 1.81 10.16 -26.14
C PHE A 436 0.86 9.78 -25.00
N MET A 437 0.29 10.74 -24.27
CA MET A 437 -0.66 10.43 -23.19
C MET A 437 -1.81 9.54 -23.66
N LEU A 438 -2.39 9.88 -24.81
CA LEU A 438 -3.23 8.98 -25.59
C LEU A 438 -2.58 8.79 -26.96
N ASN A 439 -2.46 7.55 -27.41
CA ASN A 439 -1.66 7.22 -28.59
C ASN A 439 -2.26 6.02 -29.33
N CYS A 440 -2.24 6.07 -30.67
CA CYS A 440 -2.58 4.93 -31.50
C CYS A 440 -1.34 4.35 -32.19
N TYR A 441 -1.39 3.06 -32.54
CA TYR A 441 -0.40 2.51 -33.46
C TYR A 441 -0.59 3.09 -34.85
N ASP A 442 0.35 3.90 -35.30
CA ASP A 442 0.38 4.64 -36.58
C ASP A 442 -0.27 3.91 -37.79
N PRO A 443 0.13 2.67 -38.14
CA PRO A 443 -0.46 1.96 -39.28
C PRO A 443 -1.95 1.65 -39.11
N ASN A 444 -2.37 1.34 -37.87
CA ASN A 444 -3.74 0.98 -37.54
C ASN A 444 -4.63 2.22 -37.36
N TYR A 445 -4.06 3.35 -36.93
CA TYR A 445 -4.78 4.62 -36.97
C TYR A 445 -5.06 5.04 -38.43
N LYS A 446 -4.03 4.99 -39.29
CA LYS A 446 -4.12 5.38 -40.71
C LYS A 446 -5.09 4.51 -41.51
N ASN A 447 -5.25 3.23 -41.16
CA ASN A 447 -6.19 2.33 -41.83
C ASN A 447 -7.59 2.30 -41.16
N GLY A 448 -7.77 2.99 -40.03
CA GLY A 448 -9.04 3.12 -39.32
C GLY A 448 -9.38 1.95 -38.37
N THR A 449 -8.46 1.04 -38.07
CA THR A 449 -8.69 -0.05 -37.10
C THR A 449 -8.30 0.29 -35.66
N ALA A 450 -7.52 1.36 -35.44
CA ALA A 450 -7.32 1.97 -34.12
C ALA A 450 -8.06 3.31 -34.05
N LYS A 451 -8.83 3.52 -32.97
CA LYS A 451 -9.63 4.73 -32.77
C LYS A 451 -9.69 5.15 -31.31
N ILE A 452 -9.59 6.46 -31.07
CA ILE A 452 -9.83 7.09 -29.77
C ILE A 452 -11.02 8.06 -29.91
N ILE A 453 -11.91 8.06 -28.92
CA ILE A 453 -13.09 8.90 -28.83
C ILE A 453 -13.13 9.50 -27.42
N VAL A 454 -13.03 10.82 -27.31
CA VAL A 454 -13.04 11.53 -26.02
C VAL A 454 -14.35 12.32 -25.88
N LYS A 455 -15.13 11.97 -24.86
CA LYS A 455 -16.42 12.58 -24.47
C LYS A 455 -16.36 13.17 -23.06
N GLY A 456 -15.21 13.15 -22.41
CA GLY A 456 -15.03 13.67 -21.06
C GLY A 456 -13.64 13.38 -20.52
N GLY A 457 -13.38 13.83 -19.30
CA GLY A 457 -12.13 13.61 -18.58
C GLY A 457 -11.18 14.82 -18.59
N THR A 458 -10.16 14.72 -17.75
CA THR A 458 -9.16 15.77 -17.52
C THR A 458 -7.77 15.24 -17.86
N PHE A 459 -7.06 15.94 -18.72
CA PHE A 459 -5.76 15.53 -19.26
C PHE A 459 -4.69 16.53 -18.83
N VAL A 460 -3.70 16.10 -18.04
CA VAL A 460 -2.71 17.00 -17.46
C VAL A 460 -1.55 17.20 -18.43
N GLY A 461 -1.40 18.41 -18.98
CA GLY A 461 -0.36 18.75 -19.95
C GLY A 461 -0.65 18.34 -21.39
N TYR A 462 -1.79 17.71 -21.68
CA TYR A 462 -2.14 17.16 -22.98
C TYR A 462 -3.50 17.67 -23.48
N ASP A 463 -3.54 18.26 -24.68
CA ASP A 463 -4.79 18.66 -25.34
C ASP A 463 -5.30 17.54 -26.27
N PRO A 464 -6.39 16.83 -25.93
CA PRO A 464 -6.93 15.76 -26.76
C PRO A 464 -7.56 16.25 -28.08
N SER A 465 -7.76 17.56 -28.26
CA SER A 465 -8.25 18.14 -29.52
C SER A 465 -7.15 18.49 -30.53
N HIS A 466 -5.89 18.50 -30.07
CA HIS A 466 -4.69 18.81 -30.85
C HIS A 466 -3.57 17.79 -30.55
N SER A 467 -3.86 16.50 -30.71
CA SER A 467 -2.92 15.43 -30.35
C SER A 467 -1.80 15.27 -31.37
N ASP A 468 -0.56 15.43 -30.90
CA ASP A 468 0.69 15.25 -31.66
C ASP A 468 1.23 13.80 -31.67
N SER A 469 0.49 12.84 -31.12
CA SER A 469 0.81 11.42 -31.27
C SER A 469 0.68 11.00 -32.73
N GLU A 470 -0.36 11.50 -33.41
CA GLU A 470 -0.70 11.16 -34.78
C GLU A 470 -0.17 12.19 -35.79
N ASN A 471 0.05 11.74 -37.02
CA ASN A 471 0.41 12.62 -38.14
C ASN A 471 -0.48 12.37 -39.37
N PRO A 472 -1.28 13.36 -39.81
CA PRO A 472 -1.41 14.72 -39.26
C PRO A 472 -2.01 14.75 -37.84
N GLN A 473 -1.82 15.87 -37.12
CA GLN A 473 -2.32 16.08 -35.76
C GLN A 473 -3.81 15.69 -35.66
N ALA A 474 -4.15 14.90 -34.64
CA ALA A 474 -5.49 14.35 -34.48
C ALA A 474 -6.35 15.18 -33.52
N ASN A 475 -7.66 15.22 -33.79
CA ASN A 475 -8.66 15.63 -32.83
C ASN A 475 -9.41 14.38 -32.36
N PHE A 476 -9.20 13.99 -31.11
CA PHE A 476 -9.87 12.85 -30.49
C PHE A 476 -11.20 13.23 -29.81
N VAL A 477 -11.49 14.52 -29.66
CA VAL A 477 -12.73 15.00 -29.03
C VAL A 477 -13.92 14.74 -29.94
N ALA A 478 -14.94 14.09 -29.39
CA ALA A 478 -16.15 13.73 -30.12
C ALA A 478 -17.00 14.96 -30.47
N GLU A 479 -17.79 14.86 -31.54
CA GLU A 479 -18.78 15.89 -31.88
C GLU A 479 -19.74 16.15 -30.71
N GLY A 480 -20.04 17.43 -30.43
CA GLY A 480 -20.84 17.87 -29.29
C GLY A 480 -20.08 18.00 -27.97
N TYR A 481 -18.74 17.91 -28.00
CA TYR A 481 -17.86 18.13 -26.87
C TYR A 481 -16.75 19.14 -27.21
N LYS A 482 -16.23 19.82 -26.18
CA LYS A 482 -15.17 20.84 -26.30
C LYS A 482 -14.15 20.71 -25.17
N VAL A 483 -12.98 21.30 -25.40
CA VAL A 483 -11.90 21.40 -24.41
C VAL A 483 -11.99 22.71 -23.64
N VAL A 484 -11.83 22.64 -22.32
CA VAL A 484 -11.70 23.77 -21.39
C VAL A 484 -10.32 23.70 -20.75
N GLU A 485 -9.56 24.79 -20.82
CA GLU A 485 -8.22 24.87 -20.24
C GLU A 485 -8.25 25.33 -18.78
N HIS A 486 -7.50 24.64 -17.93
CA HIS A 486 -7.31 24.95 -16.52
C HIS A 486 -5.81 25.19 -16.25
N PRO A 487 -5.33 26.44 -16.32
CA PRO A 487 -3.93 26.75 -16.10
C PRO A 487 -3.53 26.56 -14.63
N ASN A 488 -2.28 26.13 -14.40
CA ASN A 488 -1.73 25.86 -13.07
C ASN A 488 -2.58 24.85 -12.27
N TYR A 489 -3.00 23.78 -12.94
CA TYR A 489 -3.83 22.72 -12.38
C TYR A 489 -3.20 22.13 -11.13
N ASN A 490 -3.93 22.12 -10.02
CA ASN A 490 -3.49 21.64 -8.69
C ASN A 490 -2.14 22.21 -8.24
N GLY A 491 -1.79 23.44 -8.67
CA GLY A 491 -0.52 24.08 -8.30
C GLY A 491 0.73 23.46 -8.93
N THR A 492 0.57 22.59 -9.93
CA THR A 492 1.68 21.88 -10.61
C THR A 492 2.45 22.76 -11.60
N GLY A 493 1.96 23.97 -11.90
CA GLY A 493 2.46 24.79 -13.01
C GLY A 493 2.07 24.28 -14.41
N LEU A 494 1.39 23.12 -14.50
CA LEU A 494 0.89 22.57 -15.76
C LEU A 494 -0.51 23.07 -16.06
N THR A 495 -0.86 23.10 -17.34
CA THR A 495 -2.25 23.29 -17.80
C THR A 495 -2.91 21.92 -17.89
N ALA A 496 -4.10 21.77 -17.30
CA ALA A 496 -4.96 20.62 -17.56
C ALA A 496 -6.03 20.99 -18.58
N TYR A 497 -6.41 20.04 -19.42
CA TYR A 497 -7.42 20.17 -20.45
C TYR A 497 -8.60 19.28 -20.07
N GLU A 498 -9.75 19.88 -19.77
CA GLU A 498 -10.97 19.15 -19.42
C GLU A 498 -11.90 19.10 -20.64
N VAL A 499 -12.38 17.91 -20.99
CA VAL A 499 -13.39 17.76 -22.03
C VAL A 499 -14.78 17.77 -21.40
N VAL A 500 -15.64 18.66 -21.89
CA VAL A 500 -17.03 18.83 -21.42
C VAL A 500 -17.99 18.82 -22.61
N ALA A 501 -19.25 18.50 -22.37
CA ALA A 501 -20.30 18.67 -23.37
C ALA A 501 -20.44 20.16 -23.77
N GLU A 502 -20.70 20.42 -25.05
CA GLU A 502 -20.81 21.78 -25.60
C GLU A 502 -21.91 22.65 -24.97
#